data_AF-A0A955R6W8-F1
#
_entry.id   AF-A0A955R6W8-F1
#
_cell.length_a   1.000
_cell.length_b   1.000
_cell.length_c   1.000
_cell.angle_alpha   90.00
_cell.angle_beta   90.00
_cell.angle_gamma   90.00
#
_symmetry.space_group_name_H-M   'P 1'
#
loop_
_entity.id
_entity.type
_entity.pdbx_description
1 polymer ?
#
loop_
_entity_poly.entity_id
_entity_poly.type
_entity_poly.pdbx_seq_one_letter_code
_entity_poly.pdbx_strand_id
1 'polypeptide(L)'
;MMQLEIELPEELYRDLERLAEAQEWTLAETLRRGAELLLHSYPRDLEPASTWQLPEPMALGDFVAPVSDWRRLANETTPRE
;
A
#
# COMPACT_ATOMS: atom_id res chain seq x y z
N MET A 1 -23.26 1.44 18.94
CA MET A 1 -22.32 2.57 18.78
C MET A 1 -21.71 2.87 20.14
N MET A 2 -20.44 3.26 20.17
CA MET A 2 -19.74 3.69 21.38
C MET A 2 -19.34 5.15 21.20
N GLN A 3 -19.50 5.97 22.24
CA GLN A 3 -19.03 7.35 22.24
C GLN A 3 -17.56 7.37 22.68
N LEU A 4 -16.75 8.13 21.96
CA LEU A 4 -15.33 8.31 22.25
C LEU A 4 -15.03 9.80 22.31
N GLU A 5 -14.26 10.21 23.31
CA GLU A 5 -13.65 11.53 23.40
C GLU A 5 -12.16 11.37 23.12
N ILE A 6 -11.63 12.14 22.16
CA ILE A 6 -10.21 12.12 21.77
C ILE A 6 -9.68 13.55 21.72
N GLU A 7 -8.39 13.70 22.02
CA GLU A 7 -7.66 14.93 21.79
C GLU A 7 -6.90 14.83 20.46
N LEU A 8 -6.98 15.89 19.65
CA LEU A 8 -6.26 16.01 18.38
C LEU A 8 -5.38 17.27 18.41
N PRO A 9 -4.14 17.20 17.87
CA PRO A 9 -3.38 18.41 17.61
C PRO A 9 -4.18 19.40 16.75
N GLU A 10 -4.08 20.69 17.05
CA GLU A 10 -4.89 21.73 16.40
C GLU A 10 -4.77 21.69 14.86
N GLU A 11 -3.55 21.57 14.34
CA GLU A 11 -3.31 21.50 12.90
C GLU A 11 -4.01 20.28 12.28
N LEU A 12 -3.92 19.12 12.93
CA LEU A 12 -4.58 17.90 12.46
C LEU A 12 -6.11 18.04 12.46
N TYR A 13 -6.67 18.64 13.51
CA TYR A 13 -8.11 18.90 13.58
C TYR A 13 -8.56 19.77 12.40
N ARG A 14 -7.86 20.87 12.13
CA ARG A 14 -8.18 21.78 11.03
C ARG A 14 -8.06 21.11 9.66
N ASP A 15 -7.11 20.21 9.49
CA ASP A 15 -6.92 19.47 8.25
C ASP A 15 -8.07 18.49 8.01
N LEU A 16 -8.53 17.82 9.07
CA LEU A 16 -9.67 16.92 9.02
C LEU A 16 -10.99 17.66 8.78
N GLU A 17 -11.18 18.86 9.35
CA GLU A 17 -12.35 19.70 9.06
C GLU A 17 -12.41 20.07 7.57
N ARG A 18 -11.29 20.53 6.98
CA ARG A 18 -11.24 20.87 5.55
C ARG A 18 -11.54 19.67 4.66
N LEU A 19 -11.06 18.49 5.03
CA LEU A 19 -11.38 17.25 4.31
C LEU A 19 -12.87 16.91 4.43
N ALA A 20 -13.43 17.02 5.63
CA ALA A 20 -14.84 16.75 5.88
C ALA A 20 -15.73 17.69 5.05
N GLU A 21 -15.44 18.99 5.04
CA GLU A 21 -16.15 19.98 4.21
C GLU A 21 -16.06 19.66 2.72
N ALA A 22 -14.85 19.37 2.22
CA ALA A 22 -14.63 19.07 0.80
C ALA A 22 -15.35 17.79 0.32
N GLN A 23 -15.64 16.87 1.23
CA GLN A 23 -16.30 15.59 0.94
C GLN A 23 -17.78 15.55 1.41
N GLU A 24 -18.31 16.65 1.95
CA GLU A 24 -19.65 16.73 2.54
C GLU A 24 -19.88 15.69 3.66
N TRP A 25 -18.84 15.43 4.47
CA TRP A 25 -18.87 14.50 5.59
C TRP A 25 -18.91 15.24 6.93
N THR A 26 -19.31 14.52 7.98
CA THR A 26 -19.06 14.96 9.35
C THR A 26 -17.63 14.63 9.76
N LEU A 27 -17.11 15.29 10.80
CA LEU A 27 -15.80 14.96 11.37
C LEU A 27 -15.76 13.50 11.87
N ALA A 28 -16.86 13.02 12.49
CA ALA A 28 -16.98 11.64 12.96
C ALA A 28 -16.91 10.63 11.81
N GLU A 29 -17.58 10.92 10.69
CA GLU A 29 -17.55 10.08 9.49
C GLU A 29 -16.15 10.06 8.87
N THR A 30 -15.46 11.21 8.88
CA THR A 30 -14.07 11.32 8.39
C THR A 30 -13.12 10.47 9.23
N LEU A 31 -13.23 10.54 10.57
CA LEU A 31 -12.45 9.71 11.49
C LEU A 31 -12.76 8.22 11.32
N ARG A 32 -14.04 7.85 11.14
CA ARG A 32 -14.45 6.45 10.90
C ARG A 32 -13.78 5.90 9.63
N ARG A 33 -13.88 6.63 8.51
CA ARG A 33 -13.26 6.24 7.24
C ARG A 33 -11.74 6.16 7.36
N GLY A 34 -11.12 7.10 8.06
CA GLY A 34 -9.68 7.06 8.34
C GLY A 34 -9.28 5.81 9.12
N ALA A 35 -10.03 5.46 10.18
CA ALA A 35 -9.79 4.26 10.96
C ALA A 35 -9.97 2.97 10.14
N GLU A 36 -11.00 2.92 9.27
CA GLU A 36 -11.23 1.78 8.36
C GLU A 36 -10.08 1.62 7.36
N LEU A 37 -9.59 2.72 6.80
CA LEU A 37 -8.44 2.71 5.89
C LEU A 37 -7.17 2.22 6.59
N LEU A 38 -6.94 2.64 7.84
CA LEU A 38 -5.81 2.15 8.64
C LEU A 38 -5.94 0.64 8.88
N LEU A 39 -7.11 0.15 9.28
CA LEU A 39 -7.31 -1.30 9.47
C LEU A 39 -7.14 -2.10 8.17
N HIS A 40 -7.50 -1.53 7.02
CA HIS A 40 -7.24 -2.14 5.73
C HIS A 40 -5.74 -2.18 5.39
N SER A 41 -5.01 -1.12 5.76
CA SER A 41 -3.57 -0.99 5.50
C SER A 41 -2.71 -1.87 6.42
N TYR A 42 -3.24 -2.23 7.59
CA TYR A 42 -2.59 -3.07 8.59
C TYR A 42 -3.46 -4.28 8.92
N PRO A 43 -3.50 -5.31 8.04
CA PRO A 43 -4.30 -6.50 8.28
C PRO A 43 -3.88 -7.17 9.59
N ARG A 44 -4.86 -7.49 10.46
CA ARG A 44 -4.61 -8.13 11.77
C ARG A 44 -4.05 -9.54 11.62
N ASP A 45 -4.44 -10.21 10.55
CA ASP A 45 -4.02 -11.56 10.20
C ASP A 45 -2.81 -11.53 9.27
N LEU A 46 -1.79 -10.75 9.63
CA LEU A 46 -0.44 -11.18 9.30
C LEU A 46 -0.19 -12.43 10.15
N GLU A 47 -0.79 -13.57 9.74
CA GLU A 47 -0.29 -14.90 10.09
C GLU A 47 1.22 -14.76 10.13
N PRO A 48 1.89 -15.02 11.27
CA PRO A 48 3.28 -14.64 11.51
C PRO A 48 4.05 -15.05 10.28
N ALA A 49 4.39 -14.05 9.44
CA ALA A 49 4.59 -14.22 8.00
C ALA A 49 5.29 -15.55 7.80
N SER A 50 4.55 -16.59 7.35
CA SER A 50 5.03 -17.98 7.36
C SER A 50 6.48 -17.94 6.92
N THR A 51 7.42 -18.10 7.87
CA THR A 51 8.80 -17.54 7.81
C THR A 51 9.19 -17.42 6.36
N TRP A 52 9.16 -16.20 5.77
CA TRP A 52 9.25 -16.06 4.32
C TRP A 52 10.39 -16.95 3.82
N GLN A 53 10.06 -17.98 3.05
CA GLN A 53 11.04 -18.94 2.55
C GLN A 53 11.41 -18.49 1.15
N LEU A 54 12.71 -18.31 0.92
CA LEU A 54 13.22 -18.13 -0.42
C LEU A 54 12.79 -19.35 -1.25
N PRO A 55 12.05 -19.16 -2.37
CA PRO A 55 11.69 -20.28 -3.23
C PRO A 55 12.96 -20.96 -3.76
N GLU A 56 12.88 -22.26 -4.03
CA GLU A 56 14.00 -22.97 -4.64
C GLU A 56 14.41 -22.30 -5.96
N PRO A 57 15.72 -22.08 -6.19
CA PRO A 57 16.21 -21.54 -7.45
C PRO A 57 15.75 -22.41 -8.62
N MET A 58 15.06 -21.80 -9.58
CA MET A 58 14.72 -22.46 -10.82
C MET A 58 15.83 -22.26 -11.85
N ALA A 59 16.27 -23.34 -12.49
CA ALA A 59 17.19 -23.26 -13.61
C ALA A 59 16.47 -22.63 -14.82
N LEU A 60 16.83 -21.37 -15.13
CA LEU A 60 16.25 -20.63 -16.26
C LEU A 60 16.94 -20.93 -17.61
N GLY A 61 17.86 -21.91 -17.63
CA GLY A 61 18.67 -22.26 -18.78
C GLY A 61 19.91 -21.38 -18.95
N ASP A 62 20.59 -21.56 -20.07
CA ASP A 62 21.79 -20.80 -20.41
C ASP A 62 21.46 -19.35 -20.82
N PHE A 63 22.42 -18.45 -20.63
CA PHE A 63 22.30 -17.09 -21.12
C PHE A 63 22.23 -17.09 -22.64
N VAL A 64 21.08 -16.68 -23.17
CA VAL A 64 20.85 -16.56 -24.62
C VAL A 64 21.45 -15.30 -25.25
N ALA A 65 22.03 -14.40 -24.43
CA ALA A 65 22.60 -13.14 -24.87
C ALA A 65 23.85 -12.75 -24.06
N PRO A 66 24.84 -12.07 -24.68
CA PRO A 66 26.01 -11.56 -23.97
C PRO A 66 25.63 -10.45 -22.97
N VAL A 67 26.42 -10.32 -21.89
CA VAL A 67 26.17 -9.36 -20.78
C VAL A 67 26.01 -7.92 -21.27
N SER A 68 26.73 -7.54 -22.34
CA SER A 68 26.64 -6.21 -22.96
C SER A 68 25.22 -5.85 -23.41
N ASP A 69 24.42 -6.85 -23.76
CA ASP A 69 23.14 -6.66 -24.43
C ASP A 69 21.96 -6.73 -23.46
N TRP A 70 22.19 -7.17 -22.22
CA TRP A 70 21.14 -7.41 -21.22
C TRP A 70 20.31 -6.16 -20.92
N ARG A 71 20.96 -5.01 -20.72
CA ARG A 71 20.27 -3.75 -20.42
C ARG A 71 19.37 -3.31 -21.56
N ARG A 72 19.83 -3.49 -22.81
CA ARG A 72 19.05 -3.13 -24.00
C ARG A 72 17.82 -4.03 -24.11
N LEU A 73 18.01 -5.35 -24.04
CA LEU A 73 16.95 -6.36 -24.17
C LEU A 73 15.89 -6.28 -23.06
N ALA A 74 16.27 -5.93 -21.83
CA ALA A 74 15.32 -5.80 -20.71
C ALA A 74 14.42 -4.56 -20.80
N ASN A 75 14.88 -3.49 -21.47
CA ASN A 75 14.17 -2.20 -21.54
C ASN A 75 13.49 -1.97 -22.89
N GLU A 76 13.93 -2.65 -23.95
CA GLU A 76 13.31 -2.64 -25.27
C GLU A 76 12.32 -3.81 -25.38
N THR A 77 11.26 -3.80 -24.57
CA THR A 77 10.15 -4.75 -24.73
C THR A 77 9.43 -4.45 -26.04
N THR A 78 9.61 -5.32 -27.05
CA THR A 78 8.69 -5.38 -28.19
C THR A 78 7.27 -5.65 -27.66
N PRO A 79 6.22 -4.92 -28.09
CA PRO A 79 4.85 -5.24 -27.72
C PRO A 79 4.54 -6.68 -28.13
N ARG A 80 3.95 -7.45 -27.22
CA ARG A 80 3.52 -8.81 -27.48
C ARG A 80 2.14 -8.74 -28.15
N GLU A 81 2.05 -9.14 -29.43
CA GLU A 81 0.77 -9.35 -30.16
C GLU A 81 -0.03 -10.53 -29.59
#